data_AF-A0A1I2H4I3-F1
#
_entry.id   AF-A0A1I2H4I3-F1
#
_cell.length_a   1.000
_cell.length_b   1.000
_cell.length_c   1.000
_cell.angle_alpha   90.00
_cell.angle_beta   90.00
_cell.angle_gamma   90.00
#
_symmetry.space_group_name_H-M   'P 1'
#
loop_
_entity.id
_entity.type
_entity.pdbx_description
1 polymer ?
#
loop_
_entity_poly.entity_id
_entity_poly.type
_entity_poly.pdbx_seq_one_letter_code
_entity_poly.pdbx_strand_id
1 'polypeptide(L)'
;MVASVRDLAPGDAPVVRRIYDFLLTSHALVRRLDDPKAGIALSRAELARQGCRGLCEQIRGLGAALVAMDTPTAGRKVYHDVRGGSLSGLLMHLDLCEADEAEVEDVERVFFLVRDHLKLMRNALPDLDPSGYATDLAPIEHDTSLWVEKWAGIPYGAADSGRVRIELACEFNGAVSECCMEFAALDRVMYNLIDNASRFASDAVVHVQICPLAEARETDLRFVVSNLVTPLHRTRLLADLGDDSSKIFAALRLTEGACPFEQSKDALGRPPRCSTGGLCPRRHDPSHSRFHTP
;
A
#
# COMPACT_ATOMS: atom_id res chain seq x y z
N MET A 1 -8.08 -22.08 -4.13
CA MET A 1 -9.28 -21.62 -4.87
C MET A 1 -9.12 -20.13 -5.09
N VAL A 2 -9.18 -19.68 -6.35
CA VAL A 2 -9.15 -18.25 -6.69
C VAL A 2 -10.53 -17.68 -6.40
N ALA A 3 -10.61 -16.53 -5.73
CA ALA A 3 -11.90 -15.93 -5.40
C ALA A 3 -12.55 -15.31 -6.65
N SER A 4 -13.88 -15.34 -6.70
CA SER A 4 -14.66 -14.76 -7.79
C SER A 4 -15.59 -13.65 -7.29
N VAL A 5 -15.86 -12.66 -8.14
CA VAL A 5 -16.89 -11.63 -7.90
C VAL A 5 -18.26 -12.29 -7.68
N ARG A 6 -18.49 -13.47 -8.26
CA ARG A 6 -19.73 -14.25 -8.12
C ARG A 6 -19.90 -14.86 -6.73
N ASP A 7 -18.80 -15.00 -5.98
CA ASP A 7 -18.81 -15.56 -4.62
C ASP A 7 -19.06 -14.48 -3.55
N LEU A 8 -19.09 -13.20 -3.94
CA LEU A 8 -19.41 -12.09 -3.05
C LEU A 8 -20.89 -12.09 -2.68
N ALA A 9 -21.22 -11.49 -1.54
CA ALA A 9 -22.61 -11.29 -1.18
C ALA A 9 -23.36 -10.51 -2.28
N PRO A 10 -24.64 -10.82 -2.58
CA PRO A 10 -25.36 -10.23 -3.70
C PRO A 10 -25.41 -8.70 -3.72
N GLY A 11 -25.42 -8.06 -2.54
CA GLY A 11 -25.37 -6.60 -2.40
C GLY A 11 -23.97 -5.99 -2.58
N ASP A 12 -22.91 -6.77 -2.42
CA ASP A 12 -21.53 -6.28 -2.44
C ASP A 12 -20.95 -6.30 -3.86
N ALA A 13 -21.27 -7.29 -4.69
CA ALA A 13 -20.74 -7.39 -6.05
C ALA A 13 -20.99 -6.13 -6.92
N PRO A 14 -22.17 -5.49 -6.89
CA PRO A 14 -22.39 -4.21 -7.58
C PRO A 14 -21.51 -3.07 -7.05
N VAL A 15 -21.27 -3.03 -5.74
CA VAL A 15 -20.43 -2.00 -5.10
C VAL A 15 -18.96 -2.20 -5.51
N VAL A 16 -18.45 -3.44 -5.51
CA VAL A 16 -17.10 -3.74 -5.98
C VAL A 16 -16.91 -3.30 -7.44
N ARG A 17 -17.87 -3.60 -8.32
CA ARG A 17 -17.81 -3.14 -9.71
C ARG A 17 -17.81 -1.62 -9.82
N ARG A 18 -18.65 -0.94 -9.04
CA ARG A 18 -18.69 0.53 -9.02
C ARG A 18 -17.36 1.15 -8.58
N ILE A 19 -16.71 0.58 -7.55
CA ILE A 19 -15.38 1.00 -7.12
C ILE A 19 -14.39 0.82 -8.28
N TYR A 20 -14.41 -0.35 -8.93
CA TYR A 20 -13.52 -0.63 -10.06
C TYR A 20 -13.71 0.34 -11.23
N ASP A 21 -14.95 0.62 -11.61
CA ASP A 21 -15.29 1.56 -12.69
C ASP A 21 -14.86 2.99 -12.36
N PHE A 22 -15.02 3.41 -11.10
CA PHE A 22 -14.53 4.69 -10.60
C PHE A 22 -13.00 4.79 -10.74
N LEU A 23 -12.27 3.75 -10.37
CA LEU A 23 -10.81 3.71 -10.51
C LEU A 23 -10.38 3.72 -11.98
N LEU A 24 -11.05 2.97 -12.86
CA LEU A 24 -10.77 2.99 -14.30
C LEU A 24 -10.96 4.38 -14.89
N THR A 25 -12.05 5.06 -14.52
CA THR A 25 -12.36 6.42 -14.96
C THR A 25 -11.29 7.39 -14.46
N SER A 26 -10.94 7.31 -13.17
CA SER A 26 -9.90 8.13 -12.54
C SER A 26 -8.54 7.91 -13.20
N HIS A 27 -8.16 6.66 -13.46
CA HIS A 27 -6.90 6.31 -14.12
C HIS A 27 -6.85 6.88 -15.56
N ALA A 28 -7.95 6.75 -16.31
CA ALA A 28 -8.04 7.26 -17.68
C ALA A 28 -7.97 8.80 -17.72
N LEU A 29 -8.56 9.49 -16.75
CA LEU A 29 -8.48 10.95 -16.63
C LEU A 29 -7.04 11.39 -16.40
N VAL A 30 -6.36 10.81 -15.41
CA VAL A 30 -5.00 11.22 -15.05
C VAL A 30 -4.00 10.87 -16.17
N ARG A 31 -4.20 9.78 -16.91
CA ARG A 31 -3.36 9.43 -18.07
C ARG A 31 -3.45 10.39 -19.26
N ARG A 32 -4.57 11.12 -19.41
CA ARG A 32 -4.80 12.01 -20.56
C ARG A 32 -4.14 13.37 -20.41
N LEU A 33 -3.39 13.56 -19.33
CA LEU A 33 -2.91 14.85 -18.92
C LEU A 33 -1.40 14.91 -19.14
N ASP A 34 -1.04 15.28 -20.37
CA ASP A 34 0.35 15.49 -20.79
C ASP A 34 0.99 16.74 -20.15
N ASP A 35 0.18 17.65 -19.60
CA ASP A 35 0.63 18.78 -18.77
C ASP A 35 0.26 18.50 -17.31
N PRO A 36 1.26 18.29 -16.43
CA PRO A 36 1.03 18.06 -15.01
C PRO A 36 0.12 19.15 -14.40
N LYS A 37 0.37 20.45 -14.67
CA LYS A 37 -0.36 21.52 -13.96
C LYS A 37 -1.78 21.71 -14.48
N ALA A 38 -1.97 21.78 -15.80
CA ALA A 38 -3.29 21.96 -16.38
C ALA A 38 -4.18 20.72 -16.18
N GLY A 39 -3.56 19.53 -16.22
CA GLY A 39 -4.26 18.30 -15.96
C GLY A 39 -4.63 18.08 -14.51
N ILE A 40 -3.81 18.53 -13.58
CA ILE A 40 -4.11 18.43 -12.15
C ILE A 40 -5.37 19.24 -11.79
N ALA A 41 -5.54 20.44 -12.35
CA ALA A 41 -6.75 21.24 -12.14
C ALA A 41 -8.02 20.57 -12.73
N LEU A 42 -7.92 19.99 -13.93
CA LEU A 42 -9.02 19.26 -14.57
C LEU A 42 -9.34 17.94 -13.85
N SER A 43 -8.31 17.22 -13.40
CA SER A 43 -8.45 16.02 -12.58
C SER A 43 -9.14 16.34 -11.27
N ARG A 44 -8.73 17.42 -10.60
CA ARG A 44 -9.36 17.88 -9.35
C ARG A 44 -10.85 18.13 -9.55
N ALA A 45 -11.21 18.89 -10.59
CA ALA A 45 -12.61 19.21 -10.88
C ALA A 45 -13.45 17.97 -11.23
N GLU A 46 -12.89 17.02 -11.99
CA GLU A 46 -13.62 15.82 -12.41
C GLU A 46 -13.69 14.75 -11.31
N LEU A 47 -12.65 14.62 -10.48
CA LEU A 47 -12.68 13.77 -9.29
C LEU A 47 -13.71 14.28 -8.27
N ALA A 48 -13.75 15.60 -8.04
CA ALA A 48 -14.77 16.20 -7.16
C ALA A 48 -16.20 15.98 -7.69
N ARG A 49 -16.40 15.98 -9.02
CA ARG A 49 -17.71 15.73 -9.65
C ARG A 49 -18.19 14.29 -9.55
N GLN A 50 -17.30 13.30 -9.41
CA GLN A 50 -17.68 11.88 -9.39
C GLN A 50 -18.37 11.45 -8.08
N GLY A 51 -18.38 12.31 -7.05
CA GLY A 51 -19.10 12.09 -5.80
C GLY A 51 -18.42 11.03 -4.93
N CYS A 52 -17.16 11.25 -4.57
CA CYS A 52 -16.35 10.28 -3.81
C CYS A 52 -16.98 9.97 -2.46
N ARG A 53 -17.63 10.96 -1.83
CA ARG A 53 -18.33 10.79 -0.54
C ARG A 53 -19.36 9.65 -0.54
N GLY A 54 -20.16 9.53 -1.61
CA GLY A 54 -21.16 8.47 -1.73
C GLY A 54 -20.53 7.09 -1.99
N LEU A 55 -19.34 7.05 -2.61
CA LEU A 55 -18.58 5.83 -2.79
C LEU A 55 -17.93 5.37 -1.47
N CYS A 56 -17.41 6.30 -0.67
CA CYS A 56 -16.84 6.03 0.66
C CYS A 56 -17.83 5.33 1.60
N GLU A 57 -19.08 5.79 1.64
CA GLU A 57 -20.13 5.17 2.46
C GLU A 57 -20.40 3.73 2.03
N GLN A 58 -20.43 3.46 0.72
CA GLN A 58 -20.62 2.12 0.18
C GLN A 58 -19.42 1.21 0.47
N ILE A 59 -18.19 1.73 0.38
CA ILE A 59 -16.96 0.99 0.74
C ILE A 59 -17.00 0.58 2.22
N ARG A 60 -17.43 1.46 3.12
CA ARG A 60 -17.56 1.14 4.56
C ARG A 60 -18.61 0.06 4.82
N GLY A 61 -19.67 0.03 4.01
CA GLY A 61 -20.73 -0.98 4.08
C GLY A 61 -20.38 -2.35 3.49
N LEU A 62 -19.31 -2.47 2.70
CA LEU A 62 -18.90 -3.72 2.07
C LEU A 62 -18.62 -4.81 3.12
N GLY A 63 -19.27 -5.95 2.93
CA GLY A 63 -19.12 -7.10 3.82
C GLY A 63 -19.76 -6.90 5.21
N ALA A 64 -20.64 -5.90 5.39
CA ALA A 64 -21.37 -5.71 6.65
C ALA A 64 -22.26 -6.91 7.01
N ALA A 65 -22.69 -7.70 6.02
CA ALA A 65 -23.44 -8.93 6.21
C ALA A 65 -22.57 -10.16 6.56
N LEU A 66 -21.24 -10.02 6.57
CA LEU A 66 -20.34 -11.14 6.85
C LEU A 66 -20.32 -11.44 8.35
N VAL A 67 -20.58 -12.70 8.68
CA VAL A 67 -20.38 -13.22 10.03
C VAL A 67 -18.99 -13.83 10.10
N ALA A 68 -18.14 -13.30 11.00
CA ALA A 68 -16.70 -13.65 11.06
C ALA A 68 -16.42 -15.15 11.28
N MET A 69 -17.33 -15.85 11.97
CA MET A 69 -17.23 -17.29 12.25
C MET A 69 -17.63 -18.17 11.06
N ASP A 70 -18.52 -17.68 10.18
CA ASP A 70 -19.08 -18.46 9.07
C ASP A 70 -18.45 -18.10 7.72
N THR A 71 -17.71 -17.00 7.65
CA THR A 71 -17.06 -16.54 6.42
C THR A 71 -15.67 -17.17 6.28
N PRO A 72 -15.42 -17.95 5.20
CA PRO A 72 -14.09 -18.49 4.93
C PRO A 72 -13.02 -17.40 4.94
N THR A 73 -11.83 -17.73 5.44
CA THR A 73 -10.70 -16.78 5.52
C THR A 73 -10.38 -16.14 4.16
N ALA A 74 -10.51 -16.90 3.07
CA ALA A 74 -10.34 -16.39 1.70
C ALA A 74 -11.33 -15.27 1.37
N GLY A 75 -12.62 -15.43 1.70
CA GLY A 75 -13.63 -14.38 1.52
C GLY A 75 -13.31 -13.15 2.35
N ARG A 76 -12.99 -13.31 3.64
CA ARG A 76 -12.58 -12.19 4.51
C ARG A 76 -11.38 -11.42 3.96
N LYS A 77 -10.40 -12.13 3.39
CA LYS A 77 -9.23 -11.53 2.74
C LYS A 77 -9.63 -10.68 1.54
N VAL A 78 -10.53 -11.15 0.68
CA VAL A 78 -11.02 -10.36 -0.47
C VAL A 78 -11.66 -9.06 -0.02
N TYR A 79 -12.58 -9.11 0.95
CA TYR A 79 -13.21 -7.90 1.47
C TYR A 79 -12.23 -6.96 2.17
N HIS A 80 -11.19 -7.50 2.80
CA HIS A 80 -10.10 -6.71 3.35
C HIS A 80 -9.31 -6.01 2.25
N ASP A 81 -8.91 -6.73 1.20
CA ASP A 81 -8.07 -6.20 0.13
C ASP A 81 -8.83 -5.20 -0.76
N VAL A 82 -10.13 -5.39 -0.98
CA VAL A 82 -11.00 -4.43 -1.72
C VAL A 82 -11.27 -3.16 -0.92
N ARG A 83 -11.35 -3.22 0.42
CA ARG A 83 -11.60 -2.04 1.27
C ARG A 83 -10.33 -1.32 1.71
N GLY A 84 -9.19 -1.99 1.61
CA GLY A 84 -7.90 -1.53 2.13
C GLY A 84 -6.86 -1.35 1.05
N GLY A 85 -5.59 -1.54 1.41
CA GLY A 85 -4.47 -1.31 0.51
C GLY A 85 -4.32 0.18 0.17
N SER A 86 -4.06 0.49 -1.10
CA SER A 86 -3.94 1.87 -1.57
C SER A 86 -5.23 2.69 -1.49
N LEU A 87 -6.40 2.06 -1.30
CA LEU A 87 -7.67 2.78 -1.21
C LEU A 87 -7.71 3.76 -0.04
N SER A 88 -7.15 3.39 1.12
CA SER A 88 -7.11 4.26 2.30
C SER A 88 -6.42 5.60 1.99
N GLY A 89 -5.22 5.53 1.40
CA GLY A 89 -4.49 6.72 0.95
C GLY A 89 -5.21 7.45 -0.17
N LEU A 90 -5.85 6.71 -1.10
CA LEU A 90 -6.55 7.31 -2.24
C LEU A 90 -7.70 8.19 -1.77
N LEU A 91 -8.55 7.68 -0.87
CA LEU A 91 -9.69 8.43 -0.35
C LEU A 91 -9.25 9.73 0.33
N MET A 92 -8.12 9.74 1.04
CA MET A 92 -7.56 10.96 1.62
C MET A 92 -7.23 12.01 0.54
N HIS A 93 -6.51 11.63 -0.51
CA HIS A 93 -6.16 12.60 -1.57
C HIS A 93 -7.39 13.07 -2.36
N LEU A 94 -8.40 12.21 -2.50
CA LEU A 94 -9.68 12.59 -3.10
C LEU A 94 -10.44 13.59 -2.21
N ASP A 95 -10.44 13.41 -0.89
CA ASP A 95 -11.04 14.38 0.05
C ASP A 95 -10.37 15.75 -0.06
N LEU A 96 -9.04 15.80 -0.21
CA LEU A 96 -8.31 17.06 -0.45
C LEU A 96 -8.68 17.69 -1.79
N CYS A 97 -8.88 16.87 -2.83
CA CYS A 97 -9.32 17.36 -4.13
C CYS A 97 -10.75 17.92 -4.07
N GLU A 98 -11.66 17.27 -3.32
CA GLU A 98 -13.03 17.75 -3.08
C GLU A 98 -13.06 19.05 -2.26
N ALA A 99 -12.14 19.20 -1.30
CA ALA A 99 -12.02 20.40 -0.47
C ALA A 99 -11.28 21.57 -1.18
N ASP A 100 -10.75 21.36 -2.39
CA ASP A 100 -9.85 22.28 -3.09
C ASP A 100 -8.56 22.61 -2.31
N GLU A 101 -8.13 21.67 -1.46
CA GLU A 101 -6.92 21.76 -0.62
C GLU A 101 -5.76 20.89 -1.16
N ALA A 102 -5.98 20.14 -2.24
CA ALA A 102 -4.95 19.30 -2.84
C ALA A 102 -3.83 20.14 -3.45
N GLU A 103 -2.60 19.68 -3.31
CA GLU A 103 -1.44 20.18 -4.06
C GLU A 103 -1.18 19.34 -5.32
N VAL A 104 -0.17 19.71 -6.10
CA VAL A 104 0.22 18.98 -7.32
C VAL A 104 0.62 17.54 -6.99
N GLU A 105 1.42 17.38 -5.94
CA GLU A 105 1.94 16.10 -5.46
C GLU A 105 0.82 15.18 -4.98
N ASP A 106 -0.27 15.74 -4.44
CA ASP A 106 -1.45 14.97 -4.01
C ASP A 106 -2.17 14.33 -5.21
N VAL A 107 -2.25 15.03 -6.34
CA VAL A 107 -2.91 14.51 -7.56
C VAL A 107 -2.01 13.53 -8.31
N GLU A 108 -0.70 13.75 -8.33
CA GLU A 108 0.25 12.72 -8.78
C GLU A 108 0.13 11.47 -7.93
N ARG A 109 -0.13 11.62 -6.62
CA ARG A 109 -0.31 10.48 -5.72
C ARG A 109 -1.60 9.71 -6.00
N VAL A 110 -2.69 10.39 -6.38
CA VAL A 110 -3.93 9.74 -6.84
C VAL A 110 -3.64 8.79 -8.02
N PHE A 111 -2.77 9.17 -8.96
CA PHE A 111 -2.40 8.31 -10.09
C PHE A 111 -1.85 6.95 -9.64
N PHE A 112 -0.82 6.99 -8.78
CA PHE A 112 -0.16 5.79 -8.29
C PHE A 112 -1.13 4.92 -7.48
N LEU A 113 -1.91 5.54 -6.58
CA LEU A 113 -2.82 4.81 -5.71
C LEU A 113 -3.96 4.14 -6.48
N VAL A 114 -4.51 4.81 -7.50
CA VAL A 114 -5.52 4.24 -8.40
C VAL A 114 -4.95 3.06 -9.17
N ARG A 115 -3.77 3.23 -9.80
CA ARG A 115 -3.10 2.16 -10.56
C ARG A 115 -2.86 0.94 -9.69
N ASP A 116 -2.35 1.15 -8.49
CA ASP A 116 -2.05 0.07 -7.55
C ASP A 116 -3.34 -0.58 -7.06
N HIS A 117 -4.40 0.20 -6.79
CA HIS A 117 -5.65 -0.37 -6.29
C HIS A 117 -6.35 -1.23 -7.35
N LEU A 118 -6.30 -0.82 -8.62
CA LEU A 118 -6.79 -1.63 -9.74
C LEU A 118 -6.10 -3.01 -9.77
N LYS A 119 -4.77 -3.05 -9.60
CA LYS A 119 -4.01 -4.32 -9.54
C LYS A 119 -4.37 -5.14 -8.30
N LEU A 120 -4.54 -4.51 -7.14
CA LEU A 120 -4.97 -5.18 -5.92
C LEU A 120 -6.36 -5.81 -6.06
N MET A 121 -7.32 -5.10 -6.66
CA MET A 121 -8.65 -5.62 -6.93
C MET A 121 -8.62 -6.79 -7.91
N ARG A 122 -7.83 -6.71 -8.99
CA ARG A 122 -7.65 -7.84 -9.92
C ARG A 122 -6.90 -9.01 -9.29
N ASN A 123 -5.97 -8.78 -8.36
CA ASN A 123 -5.33 -9.83 -7.57
C ASN A 123 -6.32 -10.56 -6.66
N ALA A 124 -7.20 -9.81 -6.00
CA ALA A 124 -8.22 -10.36 -5.12
C ALA A 124 -9.35 -11.06 -5.88
N LEU A 125 -9.74 -10.53 -7.05
CA LEU A 125 -10.90 -10.95 -7.84
C LEU A 125 -10.54 -11.01 -9.34
N PRO A 126 -9.85 -12.07 -9.82
CA PRO A 126 -9.38 -12.13 -11.21
C PRO A 126 -10.46 -12.10 -12.27
N ASP A 127 -11.69 -12.53 -11.95
CA ASP A 127 -12.84 -12.48 -12.86
C ASP A 127 -13.52 -11.11 -12.92
N LEU A 128 -13.07 -10.13 -12.14
CA LEU A 128 -13.52 -8.73 -12.20
C LEU A 128 -13.13 -8.09 -13.54
N ASP A 129 -11.90 -8.33 -13.98
CA ASP A 129 -11.36 -7.92 -15.27
C ASP A 129 -10.32 -8.94 -15.75
N PRO A 130 -10.78 -10.00 -16.44
CA PRO A 130 -9.89 -11.07 -16.91
C PRO A 130 -8.78 -10.57 -17.85
N SER A 131 -9.05 -9.50 -18.62
CA SER A 131 -8.10 -8.95 -19.58
C SER A 131 -6.98 -8.17 -18.89
N GLY A 132 -7.34 -7.32 -17.92
CA GLY A 132 -6.38 -6.62 -17.08
C GLY A 132 -5.57 -7.60 -16.23
N TYR A 133 -6.21 -8.64 -15.69
CA TYR A 133 -5.53 -9.67 -14.89
C TYR A 133 -4.49 -10.43 -15.72
N ALA A 134 -4.85 -10.85 -16.94
CA ALA A 134 -3.91 -11.50 -17.85
C ALA A 134 -2.73 -10.57 -18.23
N THR A 135 -2.98 -9.27 -18.36
CA THR A 135 -1.93 -8.27 -18.62
C THR A 135 -0.99 -8.15 -17.42
N ASP A 136 -1.52 -8.08 -16.20
CA ASP A 136 -0.71 -7.96 -14.99
C ASP A 136 0.13 -9.24 -14.69
N LEU A 137 -0.28 -10.39 -15.24
CA LEU A 137 0.48 -11.65 -15.17
C LEU A 137 1.64 -11.72 -16.18
N ALA A 138 1.71 -10.81 -17.14
CA ALA A 138 2.80 -10.80 -18.11
C ALA A 138 4.15 -10.62 -17.40
N PRO A 139 5.22 -11.33 -17.83
CA PRO A 139 6.54 -11.18 -17.23
C PRO A 139 7.06 -9.75 -17.40
N ILE A 140 7.19 -9.05 -16.27
CA ILE A 140 7.74 -7.70 -16.16
C ILE A 140 8.45 -7.65 -14.81
N GLU A 141 9.77 -7.56 -14.85
CA GLU A 141 10.58 -7.46 -13.64
C GLU A 141 10.34 -6.10 -12.96
N HIS A 142 10.22 -6.12 -11.63
CA HIS A 142 10.14 -4.92 -10.81
C HIS A 142 11.24 -4.92 -9.76
N ASP A 143 11.95 -3.81 -9.65
CA ASP A 143 13.05 -3.63 -8.71
C ASP A 143 12.64 -2.80 -7.47
N THR A 144 13.54 -2.74 -6.49
CA THR A 144 13.36 -1.91 -5.30
C THR A 144 13.38 -0.41 -5.56
N SER A 145 13.85 0.06 -6.72
CA SER A 145 13.85 1.50 -7.03
C SER A 145 12.42 2.03 -7.16
N LEU A 146 11.50 1.22 -7.67
CA LEU A 146 10.06 1.53 -7.70
C LEU A 146 9.49 1.73 -6.29
N TRP A 147 9.99 1.01 -5.28
CA TRP A 147 9.59 1.20 -3.88
C TRP A 147 10.10 2.52 -3.33
N VAL A 148 11.36 2.85 -3.60
CA VAL A 148 11.97 4.12 -3.18
C VAL A 148 11.20 5.29 -3.79
N GLU A 149 10.96 5.26 -5.10
CA GLU A 149 10.20 6.29 -5.81
C GLU A 149 8.79 6.44 -5.24
N LYS A 150 8.12 5.31 -4.98
CA LYS A 150 6.74 5.29 -4.53
C LYS A 150 6.54 5.76 -3.09
N TRP A 151 7.54 5.64 -2.21
CA TRP A 151 7.34 5.84 -0.77
C TRP A 151 8.27 6.85 -0.11
N ALA A 152 9.44 7.14 -0.67
CA ALA A 152 10.42 7.97 0.02
C ALA A 152 9.97 9.43 0.14
N GLY A 153 9.90 9.94 1.38
CA GLY A 153 9.69 11.37 1.65
C GLY A 153 8.25 11.87 1.47
N ILE A 154 7.29 10.98 1.24
CA ILE A 154 5.91 11.35 0.90
C ILE A 154 5.07 11.54 2.17
N PRO A 155 4.21 12.58 2.25
CA PRO A 155 3.16 12.69 3.26
C PRO A 155 2.07 11.63 3.04
N TYR A 156 1.69 10.89 4.08
CA TYR A 156 0.76 9.77 4.00
C TYR A 156 -0.12 9.68 5.25
N GLY A 157 -1.33 9.10 5.17
CA GLY A 157 -2.19 8.85 6.35
C GLY A 157 -3.41 9.77 6.45
N ALA A 158 -4.46 9.31 7.14
CA ALA A 158 -5.80 9.92 7.08
C ALA A 158 -5.89 11.32 7.73
N ALA A 159 -6.82 12.15 7.23
CA ALA A 159 -7.09 13.51 7.75
C ALA A 159 -7.33 13.52 9.27
N ASP A 160 -8.08 12.54 9.79
CA ASP A 160 -8.41 12.42 11.21
C ASP A 160 -7.23 11.97 12.10
N SER A 161 -6.22 11.31 11.50
CA SER A 161 -5.06 10.75 12.20
C SER A 161 -3.82 11.66 12.14
N GLY A 162 -3.85 12.69 11.28
CA GLY A 162 -2.69 13.46 10.89
C GLY A 162 -1.88 12.79 9.76
N ARG A 163 -1.20 13.60 8.95
CA ARG A 163 -0.26 13.10 7.94
C ARG A 163 1.05 12.69 8.62
N VAL A 164 1.54 11.51 8.28
CA VAL A 164 2.89 11.04 8.60
C VAL A 164 3.82 11.24 7.41
N ARG A 165 5.11 11.37 7.66
CA ARG A 165 6.14 11.30 6.63
C ARG A 165 6.73 9.90 6.60
N ILE A 166 6.85 9.34 5.41
CA ILE A 166 7.52 8.04 5.21
C ILE A 166 9.01 8.25 5.01
N GLU A 167 9.82 7.69 5.91
CA GLU A 167 11.27 7.61 5.79
C GLU A 167 11.68 6.21 5.33
N LEU A 168 12.11 6.09 4.07
CA LEU A 168 12.50 4.82 3.48
C LEU A 168 14.02 4.70 3.36
N ALA A 169 14.58 3.62 3.90
CA ALA A 169 15.96 3.20 3.69
C ALA A 169 15.98 1.85 2.95
N CYS A 170 16.70 1.78 1.84
CA CYS A 170 16.83 0.56 1.04
C CYS A 170 18.32 0.22 0.86
N GLU A 171 18.73 -0.93 1.39
CA GLU A 171 20.09 -1.46 1.31
C GLU A 171 20.24 -2.49 0.18
N PHE A 172 19.15 -2.87 -0.46
CA PHE A 172 19.12 -3.83 -1.55
C PHE A 172 18.80 -3.15 -2.88
N ASN A 173 19.58 -3.47 -3.91
CA ASN A 173 19.34 -3.01 -5.28
C ASN A 173 19.19 -4.23 -6.20
N GLY A 174 17.96 -4.50 -6.64
CA GLY A 174 17.65 -5.61 -7.51
C GLY A 174 16.16 -5.87 -7.64
N ALA A 175 15.82 -6.90 -8.41
CA ALA A 175 14.46 -7.36 -8.62
C ALA A 175 13.84 -7.93 -7.35
N VAL A 176 12.56 -7.63 -7.12
CA VAL A 176 11.74 -8.16 -6.02
C VAL A 176 10.53 -8.94 -6.52
N SER A 177 10.24 -8.91 -7.82
CA SER A 177 9.17 -9.69 -8.45
C SER A 177 9.39 -9.81 -9.96
N GLU A 178 8.82 -10.86 -10.55
CA GLU A 178 8.91 -11.15 -11.99
C GLU A 178 7.68 -10.70 -12.78
N CYS A 179 6.60 -10.30 -12.09
CA CYS A 179 5.42 -9.72 -12.72
C CYS A 179 4.69 -8.71 -11.80
N CYS A 180 3.75 -7.95 -12.40
CA CYS A 180 2.94 -6.97 -11.67
C CYS A 180 2.09 -7.60 -10.55
N MET A 181 1.64 -8.85 -10.71
CA MET A 181 0.79 -9.50 -9.72
C MET A 181 1.53 -9.88 -8.44
N GLU A 182 2.78 -10.33 -8.56
CA GLU A 182 3.66 -10.58 -7.43
C GLU A 182 4.00 -9.28 -6.70
N PHE A 183 4.35 -8.23 -7.46
CA PHE A 183 4.58 -6.90 -6.90
C PHE A 183 3.34 -6.37 -6.17
N ALA A 184 2.15 -6.52 -6.76
CA ALA A 184 0.89 -6.11 -6.14
C ALA A 184 0.62 -6.89 -4.83
N ALA A 185 1.00 -8.17 -4.76
CA ALA A 185 0.87 -8.96 -3.54
C ALA A 185 1.79 -8.47 -2.42
N LEU A 186 3.02 -8.03 -2.76
CA LEU A 186 3.93 -7.36 -1.83
C LEU A 186 3.40 -5.99 -1.41
N ASP A 187 2.96 -5.17 -2.38
CA ASP A 187 2.35 -3.85 -2.16
C ASP A 187 1.21 -3.93 -1.16
N ARG A 188 0.33 -4.92 -1.31
CA ARG A 188 -0.78 -5.18 -0.39
C ARG A 188 -0.32 -5.32 1.06
N VAL A 189 0.74 -6.10 1.30
CA VAL A 189 1.28 -6.31 2.65
C VAL A 189 1.83 -5.00 3.19
N MET A 190 2.58 -4.28 2.38
CA MET A 190 3.21 -3.02 2.77
C MET A 190 2.20 -1.90 3.02
N TYR A 191 1.17 -1.74 2.18
CA TYR A 191 0.06 -0.82 2.45
C TYR A 191 -0.60 -1.12 3.79
N ASN A 192 -0.87 -2.40 4.10
CA ASN A 192 -1.48 -2.77 5.39
C ASN A 192 -0.59 -2.38 6.58
N LEU A 193 0.72 -2.61 6.47
CA LEU A 193 1.67 -2.27 7.52
C LEU A 193 1.82 -0.75 7.67
N ILE A 194 1.94 -0.03 6.56
CA ILE A 194 2.11 1.43 6.54
C ILE A 194 0.84 2.15 7.00
N ASP A 195 -0.35 1.72 6.55
CA ASP A 195 -1.64 2.25 7.02
C ASP A 195 -1.75 2.10 8.53
N ASN A 196 -1.42 0.91 9.05
CA ASN A 196 -1.45 0.66 10.49
C ASN A 196 -0.45 1.55 11.24
N ALA A 197 0.79 1.62 10.76
CA ALA A 197 1.83 2.45 11.35
C ALA A 197 1.44 3.94 11.35
N SER A 198 0.89 4.44 10.24
CA SER A 198 0.48 5.83 10.10
C SER A 198 -0.60 6.24 11.10
N ARG A 199 -1.54 5.34 11.42
CA ARG A 199 -2.63 5.60 12.37
C ARG A 199 -2.13 5.78 13.81
N PHE A 200 -1.00 5.16 14.14
CA PHE A 200 -0.51 5.07 15.51
C PHE A 200 0.83 5.79 15.73
N ALA A 201 1.39 6.44 14.69
CA ALA A 201 2.61 7.21 14.76
C ALA A 201 2.45 8.44 15.66
N SER A 202 3.14 8.47 16.81
CA SER A 202 3.04 9.57 17.78
C SER A 202 3.88 10.80 17.43
N ASP A 203 4.83 10.66 16.51
CA ASP A 203 5.76 11.70 16.06
C ASP A 203 5.59 12.06 14.58
N ALA A 204 4.50 11.61 13.96
CA ALA A 204 4.20 11.80 12.54
C ALA A 204 5.27 11.25 11.58
N VAL A 205 6.01 10.20 11.98
CA VAL A 205 6.99 9.52 11.11
C VAL A 205 6.73 8.02 11.10
N VAL A 206 6.82 7.43 9.90
CA VAL A 206 6.86 5.98 9.70
C VAL A 206 8.15 5.63 8.99
N HIS A 207 8.93 4.73 9.57
CA HIS A 207 10.18 4.24 9.00
C HIS A 207 9.94 2.93 8.25
N VAL A 208 10.44 2.87 7.03
CA VAL A 208 10.47 1.67 6.18
C VAL A 208 11.93 1.31 5.92
N GLN A 209 12.32 0.07 6.22
CA GLN A 209 13.64 -0.45 5.88
C GLN A 209 13.51 -1.70 5.01
N ILE A 210 14.30 -1.75 3.94
CA ILE A 210 14.44 -2.91 3.07
C ILE A 210 15.91 -3.31 3.09
N CYS A 211 16.25 -4.45 3.69
CA CYS A 211 17.63 -4.90 3.81
C CYS A 211 17.76 -6.42 3.57
N PRO A 212 18.91 -6.87 3.04
CA PRO A 212 19.21 -8.30 2.96
C PRO A 212 19.27 -8.93 4.35
N LEU A 213 18.83 -10.18 4.46
CA LEU A 213 19.02 -10.97 5.67
C LEU A 213 20.48 -11.44 5.76
N ALA A 214 21.21 -10.95 6.76
CA ALA A 214 22.66 -11.13 6.92
C ALA A 214 23.17 -12.58 6.94
N GLU A 215 22.30 -13.57 7.19
CA GLU A 215 22.63 -15.00 7.27
C GLU A 215 21.85 -15.86 6.25
N ALA A 216 21.17 -15.22 5.30
CA ALA A 216 20.32 -15.90 4.31
C ALA A 216 20.91 -15.81 2.89
N ARG A 217 20.17 -16.28 1.87
CA ARG A 217 20.60 -16.10 0.48
C ARG A 217 20.67 -14.60 0.17
N GLU A 218 21.53 -14.19 -0.77
CA GLU A 218 21.68 -12.78 -1.19
C GLU A 218 20.35 -12.12 -1.64
N THR A 219 19.34 -12.93 -1.97
CA THR A 219 18.01 -12.53 -2.43
C THR A 219 16.93 -12.54 -1.34
N ASP A 220 17.24 -12.99 -0.12
CA ASP A 220 16.26 -13.04 0.96
C ASP A 220 16.20 -11.67 1.65
N LEU A 221 15.11 -10.94 1.43
CA LEU A 221 14.93 -9.57 1.91
C LEU A 221 14.07 -9.51 3.17
N ARG A 222 14.41 -8.57 4.04
CA ARG A 222 13.58 -8.15 5.17
C ARG A 222 12.98 -6.78 4.89
N PHE A 223 11.65 -6.72 4.95
CA PHE A 223 10.88 -5.48 4.96
C PHE A 223 10.47 -5.18 6.40
N VAL A 224 10.85 -4.01 6.89
CA VAL A 224 10.53 -3.54 8.24
C VAL A 224 9.71 -2.27 8.12
N VAL A 225 8.55 -2.23 8.77
CA VAL A 225 7.76 -1.01 8.95
C VAL A 225 7.66 -0.74 10.45
N SER A 226 8.00 0.48 10.86
CA SER A 226 8.00 0.86 12.28
C SER A 226 7.58 2.31 12.47
N ASN A 227 7.04 2.61 13.63
CA ASN A 227 6.63 3.95 14.04
C ASN A 227 6.78 4.10 15.55
N LEU A 228 6.93 5.32 16.03
CA LEU A 228 6.83 5.59 17.46
C LEU A 228 5.36 5.50 17.88
N VAL A 229 5.09 4.88 19.02
CA VAL A 229 3.74 4.80 19.60
C VAL A 229 3.69 5.49 20.96
N THR A 230 2.50 5.95 21.34
CA THR A 230 2.29 6.55 22.66
C THR A 230 2.49 5.52 23.78
N PRO A 231 2.83 5.95 25.02
CA PRO A 231 2.92 5.04 26.16
C PRO A 231 1.64 4.25 26.42
N LEU A 232 0.47 4.85 26.16
CA LEU A 232 -0.83 4.18 26.30
C LEU A 232 -0.98 3.03 25.29
N HIS A 233 -0.65 3.26 24.02
CA HIS A 233 -0.66 2.21 23.00
C HIS A 233 0.35 1.11 23.30
N ARG A 234 1.55 1.47 23.78
CA ARG A 234 2.56 0.48 24.20
C ARG A 234 2.03 -0.43 25.29
N THR A 235 1.40 0.13 26.33
CA THR A 235 0.79 -0.67 27.41
C THR A 235 -0.29 -1.61 26.88
N ARG A 236 -1.13 -1.13 25.96
CA ARG A 236 -2.17 -1.97 25.33
C ARG A 236 -1.57 -3.11 24.51
N LEU A 237 -0.57 -2.82 23.67
CA LEU A 237 0.11 -3.85 22.87
C LEU A 237 0.74 -4.93 23.76
N LEU A 238 1.41 -4.53 24.84
CA LEU A 238 1.99 -5.48 25.79
C LEU A 238 0.92 -6.30 26.53
N ALA A 239 -0.23 -5.70 26.85
CA ALA A 239 -1.34 -6.42 27.47
C ALA A 239 -1.97 -7.45 26.51
N ASP A 240 -2.14 -7.09 25.23
CA ASP A 240 -2.79 -7.94 24.23
C ASP A 240 -1.86 -9.06 23.73
N LEU A 241 -0.55 -8.81 23.64
CA LEU A 241 0.43 -9.70 23.01
C LEU A 241 1.35 -10.41 24.00
N GLY A 242 1.47 -9.88 25.23
CA GLY A 242 2.48 -10.31 26.19
C GLY A 242 3.90 -10.07 25.67
N ASP A 243 4.84 -10.91 26.11
CA ASP A 243 6.25 -10.85 25.69
C ASP A 243 6.52 -11.57 24.34
N ASP A 244 5.50 -12.19 23.75
CA ASP A 244 5.62 -12.98 22.52
C ASP A 244 4.85 -12.35 21.36
N SER A 245 5.51 -11.42 20.67
CA SER A 245 4.99 -10.76 19.47
C SER A 245 4.95 -11.66 18.24
N SER A 246 5.49 -12.88 18.28
CA SER A 246 5.53 -13.79 17.12
C SER A 246 4.14 -14.22 16.67
N LYS A 247 3.17 -14.23 17.59
CA LYS A 247 1.77 -14.59 17.35
C LYS A 247 1.04 -13.67 16.35
N ILE A 248 1.53 -12.44 16.15
CA ILE A 248 0.96 -11.49 15.19
C ILE A 248 1.22 -11.92 13.74
N PHE A 249 2.34 -12.61 13.49
CA PHE A 249 2.86 -12.85 12.14
C PHE A 249 2.71 -14.30 11.68
N ALA A 250 2.12 -15.19 12.48
CA ALA A 250 1.93 -16.60 12.15
C ALA A 250 1.09 -16.85 10.88
N ALA A 251 0.37 -15.84 10.37
CA ALA A 251 -0.49 -15.93 9.19
C ALA A 251 0.18 -15.49 7.86
N LEU A 252 1.43 -15.02 7.87
CA LEU A 252 2.13 -14.53 6.67
C LEU A 252 3.32 -15.46 6.35
N ARG A 253 3.04 -16.62 5.76
CA ARG A 253 4.04 -17.41 5.03
C ARG A 253 3.73 -17.29 3.54
N LEU A 254 4.58 -16.59 2.80
CA LEU A 254 4.62 -16.72 1.34
C LEU A 254 5.45 -17.98 1.05
N THR A 255 4.81 -19.03 0.56
CA THR A 255 5.47 -20.19 -0.06
C THR A 255 5.19 -20.07 -1.56
N GLU A 256 6.15 -20.23 -2.47
CA GLU A 256 7.11 -21.33 -2.56
C GLU A 256 8.56 -20.86 -2.81
N GLY A 257 9.52 -21.44 -2.07
CA GLY A 257 10.96 -21.34 -2.37
C GLY A 257 11.90 -20.99 -1.20
N ALA A 258 11.43 -20.33 -0.13
CA ALA A 258 12.29 -19.86 0.95
C ALA A 258 11.72 -20.11 2.37
N CYS A 259 12.65 -20.46 3.26
CA CYS A 259 12.50 -20.99 4.62
C CYS A 259 12.09 -19.89 5.65
N PRO A 260 11.77 -20.25 6.91
CA PRO A 260 10.90 -19.47 7.80
C PRO A 260 11.56 -18.22 8.39
N PHE A 261 10.74 -17.18 8.55
CA PHE A 261 11.05 -15.95 9.26
C PHE A 261 11.51 -16.21 10.71
N GLU A 262 12.75 -15.84 11.01
CA GLU A 262 13.30 -15.77 12.37
C GLU A 262 13.41 -14.29 12.79
N GLN A 263 12.83 -13.94 13.94
CA GLN A 263 12.75 -12.57 14.45
C GLN A 263 13.90 -12.25 15.41
N SER A 264 14.48 -11.05 15.28
CA SER A 264 15.39 -10.45 16.26
C SER A 264 14.59 -9.58 17.26
N LYS A 265 14.93 -9.71 18.55
CA LYS A 265 14.22 -9.16 19.72
C LYS A 265 14.47 -7.67 20.03
N ASP A 266 15.24 -6.94 19.22
CA ASP A 266 15.77 -5.63 19.64
C ASP A 266 14.98 -4.39 19.19
N ALA A 267 13.77 -4.54 18.63
CA ALA A 267 13.00 -3.42 18.09
C ALA A 267 12.25 -2.54 19.14
N LEU A 268 12.39 -2.82 20.43
CA LEU A 268 11.74 -2.01 21.49
C LEU A 268 12.70 -0.95 22.06
N GLY A 269 12.80 0.18 21.37
CA GLY A 269 13.08 1.47 22.03
C GLY A 269 14.48 2.08 21.88
N ARG A 270 15.27 1.72 20.85
CA ARG A 270 16.43 2.54 20.46
C ARG A 270 16.47 2.72 18.95
N PRO A 271 16.76 3.93 18.43
CA PRO A 271 17.13 4.07 17.03
C PRO A 271 18.36 3.20 16.76
N PRO A 272 18.43 2.49 15.63
CA PRO A 272 19.57 1.65 15.30
C PRO A 272 20.82 2.52 15.22
N ARG A 273 21.78 2.30 16.13
CA ARG A 273 23.11 2.90 16.02
C ARG A 273 23.90 2.10 15.00
N CYS A 274 24.19 2.72 13.86
CA CYS A 274 25.13 2.17 12.91
C CYS A 274 26.54 2.24 13.53
N SER A 275 27.08 1.09 13.93
CA SER A 275 28.46 0.96 14.37
C SER A 275 29.29 0.30 13.27
N THR A 276 29.51 1.02 12.17
CA THR A 276 30.69 0.82 11.32
C THR A 276 31.12 2.17 10.77
N GLY A 277 32.33 2.58 11.15
CA GLY A 277 32.98 3.74 10.58
C GLY A 277 33.35 3.45 9.14
N GLY A 278 32.82 4.27 8.23
CA GLY A 278 33.15 4.21 6.80
C GLY A 278 32.53 5.40 6.10
N LEU A 279 33.37 6.42 5.85
CA LEU A 279 33.05 7.56 5.00
C LEU A 279 32.48 7.09 3.65
N CYS A 280 31.36 7.65 3.20
CA CYS A 280 31.12 7.80 1.77
C CYS A 280 30.34 9.09 1.47
N PRO A 281 30.84 9.98 0.59
CA PRO A 281 30.24 11.26 0.28
C PRO A 281 29.43 11.23 -1.04
N ARG A 282 28.35 12.02 -1.10
CA ARG A 282 28.01 13.03 -2.12
C ARG A 282 26.50 13.12 -2.36
N ARG A 283 26.08 14.38 -2.43
CA ARG A 283 24.75 14.88 -2.81
C ARG A 283 24.41 14.40 -4.22
N HIS A 284 23.17 13.95 -4.42
CA HIS A 284 22.57 13.87 -5.75
C HIS A 284 21.58 15.03 -5.92
N ASP A 285 21.83 15.81 -6.96
CA ASP A 285 21.02 16.91 -7.49
C ASP A 285 19.82 16.34 -8.27
N PRO A 286 18.56 16.71 -8.00
CA PRO A 286 17.41 16.21 -8.73
C PRO A 286 17.13 17.13 -9.92
N SER A 287 17.82 16.88 -11.04
CA SER A 287 17.34 17.33 -12.34
C SER A 287 17.37 16.16 -13.33
N HIS A 288 16.19 15.88 -13.89
CA HIS A 288 15.87 14.86 -14.89
C HIS A 288 15.55 13.44 -14.41
N SER A 289 14.26 13.12 -14.36
CA SER A 289 13.76 11.85 -14.88
C SER A 289 12.44 12.07 -15.62
N ARG A 290 12.47 11.82 -16.93
CA ARG A 290 11.31 11.80 -17.82
C ARG A 290 10.57 10.48 -17.61
N PHE A 291 9.25 10.53 -17.69
CA PHE A 291 8.39 9.35 -17.82
C PHE A 291 8.86 8.51 -19.02
N HIS A 292 9.33 7.29 -18.75
CA HIS A 292 9.47 6.25 -19.76
C HIS A 292 8.46 5.15 -19.47
N THR A 293 7.56 4.98 -20.43
CA THR A 293 6.61 3.86 -20.61
C THR A 293 7.37 2.56 -20.87
N PRO A 294 6.77 1.43 -20.46
CA PRO A 294 5.97 0.62 -21.39
C PRO A 294 4.46 0.69 -21.13
#